data_AF-A0A9C8E1F5-F1
#
_entry.id   AF-A0A9C8E1F5-F1
#
_cell.length_a   1.000
_cell.length_b   1.000
_cell.length_c   1.000
_cell.angle_alpha   90.00
_cell.angle_beta   90.00
_cell.angle_gamma   90.00
#
_symmetry.space_group_name_H-M   'P 1'
#
loop_
_entity.id
_entity.type
_entity.pdbx_description
1 polymer ?
#
loop_
_entity_poly.entity_id
_entity_poly.type
_entity_poly.pdbx_seq_one_letter_code
_entity_poly.pdbx_strand_id
1 'polypeptide(L)'
;MRCNRLIKCKVPLTHPFSSSNAKPLELFFSFLLIFHSHTENGLKSISDLKVGDKVLSYDERTETTSDQPVMAVIQGEQRYQIIKITLDSGESIEATAEHPFYIKGKGWNPANSLKVGQALQLHNGTTVVVKEVDTSVRVERVYNLTVANTHNYFIGRDGVLVHNADKCYDNIIQKIMDYLGEGFKAKKTDHGSDLILTSKDKSKQIRFDISNPHGLDPHVNFETFKPKNRYPGDDRWKRTEDLHIYPKNE
;
A
#
# COMPACT_ATOMS: atom_id res chain seq x y z
N MET A 1 3.87 29.84 -5.84
CA MET A 1 4.95 29.35 -6.74
C MET A 1 4.55 27.95 -7.19
N ARG A 2 4.52 27.72 -8.52
CA ARG A 2 3.91 26.54 -9.15
C ARG A 2 4.78 25.30 -8.93
N CYS A 3 4.19 24.23 -8.37
CA CYS A 3 4.77 22.90 -8.33
C CYS A 3 4.80 22.34 -9.76
N ASN A 4 5.94 22.42 -10.41
CA ASN A 4 6.14 22.00 -11.79
C ASN A 4 7.35 21.06 -11.86
N ARG A 5 7.15 19.81 -11.45
CA ARG A 5 7.94 18.63 -11.85
C ARG A 5 7.09 17.37 -11.64
N LEU A 6 6.00 17.31 -12.41
CA LEU A 6 5.32 16.07 -12.74
C LEU A 6 6.37 15.14 -13.37
N ILE A 7 6.67 14.02 -12.70
CA ILE A 7 7.19 12.84 -13.38
C ILE A 7 6.11 12.47 -14.40
N LYS A 8 6.30 12.87 -15.67
CA LYS A 8 5.43 12.48 -16.77
C LYS A 8 5.55 10.97 -16.91
N CYS A 9 4.55 10.23 -16.42
CA CYS A 9 4.34 8.84 -16.80
C CYS A 9 4.18 8.77 -18.32
N LYS A 10 5.25 8.38 -19.03
CA LYS A 10 5.17 7.80 -20.36
C LYS A 10 5.27 6.29 -20.20
N VAL A 11 4.22 5.66 -19.70
CA VAL A 11 4.01 4.22 -19.90
C VAL A 11 2.88 4.12 -20.93
N PRO A 12 3.14 3.65 -22.16
CA PRO A 12 2.08 3.49 -23.14
C PRO A 12 1.08 2.44 -22.63
N LEU A 13 -0.19 2.82 -22.51
CA LEU A 13 -1.33 1.92 -22.27
C LEU A 13 -1.67 1.07 -23.51
N THR A 14 -0.65 0.57 -24.21
CA THR A 14 -0.82 -0.29 -25.38
C THR A 14 0.03 -1.54 -25.22
N HIS A 15 -0.41 -2.44 -24.36
CA HIS A 15 -0.12 -3.85 -24.56
C HIS A 15 -1.46 -4.60 -24.62
N PRO A 16 -1.79 -5.19 -25.78
CA PRO A 16 -3.01 -5.97 -25.92
C PRO A 16 -2.91 -7.16 -24.97
N PHE A 17 -3.95 -7.34 -24.14
CA PHE A 17 -4.13 -8.53 -23.32
C PHE A 17 -4.11 -9.76 -24.22
N SER A 18 -2.99 -10.48 -24.18
CA SER A 18 -2.88 -11.83 -24.73
C SER A 18 -1.72 -12.55 -24.03
N SER A 19 -2.00 -13.78 -23.61
CA SER A 19 -1.17 -14.74 -22.88
C SER A 19 -1.15 -14.64 -21.35
N SER A 20 -1.39 -15.79 -20.75
CA SER A 20 -1.68 -16.13 -19.36
C SER A 20 -0.51 -15.96 -18.37
N ASN A 21 0.28 -14.89 -18.48
CA ASN A 21 1.48 -14.67 -17.64
C ASN A 21 1.76 -13.19 -17.29
N ALA A 22 0.75 -12.31 -17.32
CA ALA A 22 0.92 -10.92 -16.90
C ALA A 22 1.20 -10.83 -15.39
N LYS A 23 2.36 -10.30 -15.02
CA LYS A 23 2.80 -10.12 -13.62
C LYS A 23 2.12 -8.89 -13.01
N PRO A 24 1.63 -8.95 -11.76
CA PRO A 24 1.12 -7.76 -11.08
C PRO A 24 2.20 -6.66 -11.00
N LEU A 25 1.85 -5.44 -11.42
CA LEU A 25 2.76 -4.29 -11.42
C LEU A 25 3.31 -3.97 -10.01
N GLU A 26 2.54 -4.28 -8.97
CA GLU A 26 2.87 -3.99 -7.57
C GLU A 26 4.05 -4.82 -7.04
N LEU A 27 4.27 -6.01 -7.62
CA LEU A 27 5.39 -6.89 -7.26
C LEU A 27 6.74 -6.32 -7.72
N PHE A 28 6.76 -5.33 -8.60
CA PHE A 28 7.98 -4.61 -8.98
C PHE A 28 8.41 -3.60 -7.91
N PHE A 29 7.57 -3.34 -6.89
CA PHE A 29 7.82 -2.41 -5.80
C PHE A 29 7.71 -3.12 -4.45
N SER A 30 8.59 -4.08 -4.18
CA SER A 30 8.49 -4.95 -2.99
C SER A 30 9.85 -5.16 -2.31
N PHE A 31 9.79 -5.58 -1.05
CA PHE A 31 10.92 -5.88 -0.16
C PHE A 31 10.98 -7.37 0.16
N LEU A 32 12.12 -7.86 0.63
CA LEU A 32 12.21 -9.24 1.11
C LEU A 32 11.54 -9.43 2.47
N LEU A 33 11.25 -10.70 2.79
CA LEU A 33 10.62 -11.15 4.04
C LEU A 33 11.29 -10.61 5.31
N ILE A 34 12.62 -10.39 5.29
CA ILE A 34 13.41 -10.10 6.50
C ILE A 34 13.39 -8.62 6.95
N PHE A 35 12.66 -7.76 6.25
CA PHE A 35 12.58 -6.34 6.61
C PHE A 35 11.49 -6.06 7.62
N HIS A 36 11.79 -5.16 8.54
CA HIS A 36 10.86 -4.73 9.57
C HIS A 36 10.29 -3.37 9.21
N SER A 37 8.99 -3.17 9.43
CA SER A 37 8.36 -1.85 9.41
C SER A 37 8.25 -1.30 10.83
N HIS A 38 8.35 0.01 10.97
CA HIS A 38 8.04 0.69 12.23
C HIS A 38 6.53 0.69 12.48
N THR A 39 6.11 0.20 13.65
CA THR A 39 4.71 0.18 14.13
C THR A 39 4.62 0.84 15.51
N GLU A 40 3.39 1.10 15.98
CA GLU A 40 3.15 1.62 17.35
C GLU A 40 3.77 0.75 18.47
N ASN A 41 3.96 -0.55 18.21
CA ASN A 41 4.53 -1.52 19.16
C ASN A 41 6.00 -1.87 18.87
N GLY A 42 6.68 -1.10 18.02
CA GLY A 42 8.07 -1.31 17.62
C GLY A 42 8.21 -1.93 16.22
N LEU A 43 9.37 -2.53 15.96
CA LEU A 43 9.69 -3.15 14.67
C LEU A 43 8.93 -4.46 14.50
N LYS A 44 8.24 -4.60 13.36
CA LYS A 44 7.52 -5.82 13.00
C LYS A 44 7.91 -6.25 11.60
N SER A 45 8.19 -7.54 11.40
CA SER A 45 8.48 -8.08 10.07
C SER A 45 7.37 -7.72 9.08
N ILE A 46 7.73 -7.33 7.87
CA ILE A 46 6.76 -6.99 6.82
C ILE A 46 5.85 -8.17 6.48
N SER A 47 6.36 -9.39 6.64
CA SER A 47 5.61 -10.64 6.45
C SER A 47 4.52 -10.87 7.49
N ASP A 48 4.67 -10.26 8.68
CA ASP A 48 3.76 -10.46 9.81
C ASP A 48 2.69 -9.37 9.89
N LEU A 49 2.82 -8.31 9.10
CA LEU A 49 1.85 -7.23 9.02
C LEU A 49 0.55 -7.73 8.40
N LYS A 50 -0.55 -7.20 8.91
CA LYS A 50 -1.91 -7.53 8.49
C LYS A 50 -2.67 -6.26 8.18
N VAL A 51 -3.70 -6.38 7.35
CA VAL A 51 -4.63 -5.27 7.11
C VAL A 51 -5.20 -4.78 8.44
N GLY A 52 -5.15 -3.46 8.65
CA GLY A 52 -5.55 -2.79 9.88
C GLY A 52 -4.41 -2.58 10.90
N ASP A 53 -3.27 -3.27 10.75
CA ASP A 53 -2.06 -2.91 11.52
C ASP A 53 -1.64 -1.49 11.15
N LYS A 54 -1.02 -0.78 12.08
CA LYS A 54 -0.51 0.56 11.82
C LYS A 54 0.98 0.53 11.57
N VAL A 55 1.39 1.28 10.56
CA VAL A 55 2.80 1.54 10.25
C VAL A 55 3.07 3.03 10.28
N LEU A 56 4.26 3.41 10.72
CA LEU A 56 4.69 4.78 10.68
C LEU A 56 4.87 5.21 9.22
N SER A 57 4.33 6.38 8.88
CA SER A 57 4.42 6.97 7.55
C SER A 57 4.71 8.48 7.64
N TYR A 58 5.00 9.11 6.52
CA TYR A 58 5.37 10.52 6.39
C TYR A 58 4.40 11.27 5.49
N ASP A 59 3.77 12.33 6.00
CA ASP A 59 3.00 13.27 5.18
C ASP A 59 3.96 14.34 4.62
N GLU A 60 4.24 14.28 3.32
CA GLU A 60 5.12 15.24 2.63
C GLU A 60 4.57 16.68 2.63
N ARG A 61 3.25 16.88 2.79
CA ARG A 61 2.61 18.19 2.79
C ARG A 61 2.75 18.89 4.14
N THR A 62 2.63 18.15 5.23
CA THR A 62 2.77 18.69 6.59
C THR A 62 4.17 18.50 7.16
N GLU A 63 5.00 17.69 6.50
CA GLU A 63 6.32 17.27 6.95
C GLU A 63 6.31 16.54 8.31
N THR A 64 5.22 15.84 8.62
CA THR A 64 5.04 15.12 9.89
C THR A 64 4.91 13.62 9.69
N THR A 65 5.42 12.86 10.65
CA THR A 65 5.19 11.40 10.69
C THR A 65 3.93 11.06 11.48
N SER A 66 3.14 10.10 10.99
CA SER A 66 1.97 9.59 11.69
C SER A 66 1.75 8.12 11.40
N ASP A 67 1.12 7.42 12.34
CA ASP A 67 0.68 6.04 12.15
C ASP A 67 -0.47 5.98 11.15
N GLN A 68 -0.29 5.16 10.12
CA GLN A 68 -1.30 4.93 9.09
C GLN A 68 -1.64 3.45 9.00
N PRO A 69 -2.92 3.10 8.83
CA PRO A 69 -3.32 1.71 8.73
C PRO A 69 -2.85 1.09 7.40
N VAL A 70 -2.39 -0.16 7.47
CA VAL A 70 -2.14 -1.03 6.34
C VAL A 70 -3.47 -1.43 5.72
N MET A 71 -3.65 -1.13 4.45
CA MET A 71 -4.86 -1.36 3.67
C MET A 71 -4.80 -2.66 2.88
N ALA A 72 -3.61 -3.03 2.42
CA ALA A 72 -3.36 -4.29 1.76
C ALA A 72 -1.94 -4.77 2.04
N VAL A 73 -1.78 -6.08 2.04
CA VAL A 73 -0.48 -6.76 2.07
C VAL A 73 -0.36 -7.52 0.77
N ILE A 74 0.62 -7.13 -0.03
CA ILE A 74 0.89 -7.68 -1.35
C ILE A 74 2.12 -8.57 -1.20
N GLN A 75 2.05 -9.79 -1.72
CA GLN A 75 3.18 -10.70 -1.71
C GLN A 75 3.24 -11.52 -2.98
N GLY A 76 4.43 -11.92 -3.38
CA GLY A 76 4.63 -12.77 -4.55
C GLY A 76 6.03 -13.32 -4.61
N GLU A 77 6.19 -14.45 -5.30
CA GLU A 77 7.47 -15.13 -5.44
C GLU A 77 7.74 -15.39 -6.92
N GLN A 78 8.82 -14.81 -7.43
CA GLN A 78 9.25 -14.96 -8.82
C GLN A 78 10.68 -14.44 -8.98
N ARG A 79 11.19 -14.47 -10.21
CA ARG A 79 12.49 -13.92 -10.55
C ARG A 79 12.45 -12.39 -10.59
N TYR A 80 13.19 -11.75 -9.70
CA TYR A 80 13.33 -10.29 -9.58
C TYR A 80 14.78 -9.84 -9.75
N GLN A 81 14.97 -8.58 -10.16
CA GLN A 81 16.21 -7.86 -9.91
C GLN A 81 16.14 -7.26 -8.50
N ILE A 82 17.02 -7.73 -7.62
CA ILE A 82 17.11 -7.31 -6.22
C ILE A 82 18.32 -6.38 -6.07
N ILE A 83 18.09 -5.23 -5.48
CA ILE A 83 19.09 -4.24 -5.13
C ILE A 83 19.32 -4.32 -3.62
N LYS A 84 20.54 -4.64 -3.21
CA LYS A 84 20.97 -4.59 -1.83
C LYS A 84 21.68 -3.26 -1.57
N ILE A 85 21.18 -2.52 -0.60
CA ILE A 85 21.65 -1.18 -0.23
C ILE A 85 22.24 -1.30 1.17
N THR A 86 23.56 -1.19 1.29
CA THR A 86 24.24 -1.15 2.59
C THR A 86 24.36 0.30 3.04
N LEU A 87 23.96 0.56 4.27
CA LEU A 87 23.95 1.88 4.91
C LEU A 87 25.23 2.09 5.74
N ASP A 88 25.58 3.34 6.02
CA ASP A 88 26.74 3.70 6.86
C ASP A 88 26.57 3.32 8.34
N SER A 89 25.33 3.09 8.79
CA SER A 89 24.99 2.43 10.05
C SER A 89 25.40 0.96 10.12
N GLY A 90 25.69 0.33 8.97
CA GLY A 90 25.93 -1.10 8.83
C GLY A 90 24.66 -1.94 8.60
N GLU A 91 23.47 -1.34 8.57
CA GLU A 91 22.25 -2.02 8.11
C GLU A 91 22.29 -2.26 6.58
N SER A 92 21.66 -3.34 6.12
CA SER A 92 21.44 -3.59 4.70
C SER A 92 19.96 -3.73 4.42
N ILE A 93 19.48 -3.12 3.34
CA ILE A 93 18.10 -3.20 2.86
C ILE A 93 18.11 -3.83 1.48
N GLU A 94 17.18 -4.75 1.20
CA GLU A 94 17.02 -5.39 -0.10
C GLU A 94 15.63 -5.14 -0.64
N ALA A 95 15.58 -4.56 -1.84
CA ALA A 95 14.35 -4.20 -2.51
C ALA A 95 14.40 -4.58 -3.98
N THR A 96 13.24 -4.69 -4.61
CA THR A 96 13.17 -4.75 -6.07
C THR A 96 13.74 -3.48 -6.70
N ALA A 97 14.28 -3.61 -7.92
CA ALA A 97 14.99 -2.54 -8.62
C ALA A 97 14.23 -1.20 -8.70
N GLU A 98 12.92 -1.25 -8.90
CA GLU A 98 12.09 -0.06 -9.08
C GLU A 98 11.56 0.52 -7.76
N HIS A 99 11.81 -0.12 -6.62
CA HIS A 99 11.27 0.33 -5.33
C HIS A 99 11.74 1.75 -4.98
N PRO A 100 10.86 2.73 -4.72
CA PRO A 100 11.28 4.11 -4.49
C PRO A 100 11.76 4.35 -3.06
N PHE A 101 12.93 4.97 -2.94
CA PHE A 101 13.52 5.48 -1.70
C PHE A 101 13.53 7.02 -1.71
N TYR A 102 13.28 7.64 -0.54
CA TYR A 102 13.31 9.09 -0.43
C TYR A 102 14.73 9.61 -0.14
N ILE A 103 15.28 10.36 -1.08
CA ILE A 103 16.58 11.03 -0.91
C ILE A 103 16.32 12.47 -0.45
N LYS A 104 16.90 12.86 0.71
CA LYS A 104 16.68 14.21 1.26
C LYS A 104 17.14 15.28 0.25
N GLY A 105 16.23 16.21 -0.06
CA GLY A 105 16.49 17.29 -1.04
C GLY A 105 16.44 16.89 -2.52
N LYS A 106 16.21 15.59 -2.84
CA LYS A 106 16.04 15.11 -4.22
C LYS A 106 14.69 14.42 -4.47
N GLY A 107 14.03 13.92 -3.44
CA GLY A 107 12.75 13.22 -3.52
C GLY A 107 12.89 11.72 -3.82
N TRP A 108 11.82 11.13 -4.34
CA TRP A 108 11.70 9.70 -4.64
C TRP A 108 12.59 9.26 -5.80
N ASN A 109 13.41 8.23 -5.58
CA ASN A 109 14.30 7.63 -6.57
C ASN A 109 14.22 6.10 -6.49
N PRO A 110 14.18 5.36 -7.61
CA PRO A 110 14.15 3.90 -7.58
C PRO A 110 15.46 3.33 -7.01
N ALA A 111 15.38 2.15 -6.38
CA ALA A 111 16.49 1.49 -5.72
C ALA A 111 17.71 1.32 -6.65
N ASN A 112 17.49 0.93 -7.90
CA ASN A 112 18.54 0.73 -8.90
C ASN A 112 19.25 2.03 -9.33
N SER A 113 18.72 3.19 -8.98
CA SER A 113 19.32 4.50 -9.27
C SER A 113 20.11 5.09 -8.10
N LEU A 114 20.03 4.45 -6.92
CA LEU A 114 20.78 4.88 -5.74
C LEU A 114 22.28 4.73 -5.97
N LYS A 115 23.03 5.69 -5.43
CA LYS A 115 24.48 5.80 -5.53
C LYS A 115 25.08 6.00 -4.16
N VAL A 116 26.28 5.46 -3.98
CA VAL A 116 27.10 5.69 -2.79
C VAL A 116 27.22 7.19 -2.50
N GLY A 117 27.09 7.56 -1.22
CA GLY A 117 27.13 8.93 -0.74
C GLY A 117 25.79 9.67 -0.75
N GLN A 118 24.70 9.07 -1.25
CA GLN A 118 23.37 9.67 -1.15
C GLN A 118 22.77 9.49 0.24
N ALA A 119 22.10 10.52 0.73
CA ALA A 119 21.47 10.56 2.05
C ALA A 119 19.97 10.23 1.97
N LEU A 120 19.57 9.10 2.55
CA LEU A 120 18.18 8.66 2.63
C LEU A 120 17.52 9.23 3.89
N GLN A 121 16.26 9.62 3.81
CA GLN A 121 15.54 10.17 4.97
C GLN A 121 15.11 9.07 5.95
N LEU A 122 15.31 9.33 7.24
CA LEU A 122 14.88 8.47 8.34
C LEU A 122 13.59 8.95 9.00
N HIS A 123 12.97 8.07 9.78
CA HIS A 123 11.71 8.31 10.50
C HIS A 123 11.75 9.47 11.50
N ASN A 124 12.93 9.79 12.05
CA ASN A 124 13.14 10.91 12.97
C ASN A 124 13.49 12.23 12.24
N GLY A 125 13.43 12.25 10.90
CA GLY A 125 13.73 13.42 10.07
C GLY A 125 15.21 13.61 9.74
N THR A 126 16.13 12.83 10.34
CA THR A 126 17.55 12.85 9.97
C THR A 126 17.81 12.00 8.72
N THR A 127 19.07 11.69 8.43
CA THR A 127 19.46 10.92 7.25
C THR A 127 20.49 9.83 7.56
N VAL A 128 20.47 8.78 6.75
CA VAL A 128 21.48 7.72 6.69
C VAL A 128 22.14 7.71 5.31
N VAL A 129 23.42 7.35 5.20
CA VAL A 129 24.15 7.42 3.93
C VAL A 129 24.26 6.05 3.28
N VAL A 130 24.00 5.98 1.97
CA VAL A 130 24.27 4.80 1.15
C VAL A 130 25.77 4.57 1.06
N LYS A 131 26.24 3.42 1.57
CA LYS A 131 27.64 3.03 1.60
C LYS A 131 28.00 2.08 0.44
N GLU A 132 27.08 1.19 0.08
CA GLU A 132 27.28 0.19 -0.98
C GLU A 132 25.94 -0.12 -1.65
N VAL A 133 26.00 -0.46 -2.95
CA VAL A 133 24.84 -0.89 -3.72
C VAL A 133 25.24 -2.10 -4.57
N ASP A 134 24.64 -3.24 -4.29
CA ASP A 134 24.82 -4.48 -5.04
C ASP A 134 23.55 -4.86 -5.79
N THR A 135 23.71 -5.50 -6.94
CA THR A 135 22.61 -5.99 -7.76
C THR A 135 22.71 -7.50 -7.95
N SER A 136 21.59 -8.18 -7.78
CA SER A 136 21.47 -9.60 -8.11
C SER A 136 20.14 -9.89 -8.80
N VAL A 137 20.07 -11.00 -9.54
CA VAL A 137 18.82 -11.46 -10.16
C VAL A 137 18.56 -12.88 -9.69
N ARG A 138 17.47 -13.07 -8.93
CA ARG A 138 17.14 -14.37 -8.32
C ARG A 138 15.64 -14.53 -8.13
N VAL A 139 15.21 -15.79 -7.96
CA VAL A 139 13.85 -16.07 -7.48
C VAL A 139 13.80 -15.72 -6.00
N GLU A 140 12.86 -14.87 -5.63
CA GLU A 140 12.76 -14.35 -4.28
C GLU A 140 11.30 -14.12 -3.92
N ARG A 141 10.97 -14.29 -2.64
CA ARG A 141 9.66 -13.91 -2.11
C ARG A 141 9.72 -12.47 -1.61
N VAL A 142 8.81 -11.65 -2.12
CA VAL A 142 8.77 -10.22 -1.82
C VAL A 142 7.40 -9.79 -1.29
N TYR A 143 7.40 -8.67 -0.56
CA TYR A 143 6.28 -8.09 0.16
C TYR A 143 6.18 -6.60 -0.11
N ASN A 144 4.97 -6.09 -0.28
CA ASN A 144 4.68 -4.65 -0.31
C ASN A 144 3.42 -4.37 0.51
N LEU A 145 3.27 -3.13 0.94
CA LEU A 145 2.12 -2.66 1.69
C LEU A 145 1.44 -1.54 0.92
N THR A 146 0.11 -1.53 0.95
CA THR A 146 -0.66 -0.32 0.68
C THR A 146 -0.95 0.35 2.01
N VAL A 147 -0.48 1.57 2.20
CA VAL A 147 -0.63 2.36 3.43
C VAL A 147 -1.58 3.51 3.18
N ALA A 148 -2.53 3.75 4.08
CA ALA A 148 -3.52 4.80 3.91
C ALA A 148 -2.90 6.21 3.90
N ASN A 149 -3.53 7.13 3.17
CA ASN A 149 -3.29 8.58 3.12
C ASN A 149 -1.95 9.05 2.54
N THR A 150 -0.83 8.46 2.97
CA THR A 150 0.52 8.95 2.66
C THR A 150 1.24 8.08 1.63
N HIS A 151 0.81 6.83 1.44
CA HIS A 151 1.38 5.91 0.46
C HIS A 151 2.90 5.71 0.61
N ASN A 152 3.39 5.78 1.84
CA ASN A 152 4.78 5.52 2.18
C ASN A 152 4.88 4.97 3.61
N TYR A 153 6.01 4.36 3.92
CA TYR A 153 6.28 3.80 5.25
C TYR A 153 7.78 3.76 5.51
N PHE A 154 8.14 3.43 6.76
CA PHE A 154 9.54 3.32 7.17
C PHE A 154 9.93 1.86 7.39
N ILE A 155 11.07 1.46 6.82
CA ILE A 155 11.60 0.10 6.90
C ILE A 155 13.01 0.03 7.49
N GLY A 156 13.40 -1.15 7.96
CA GLY A 156 14.69 -1.38 8.59
C GLY A 156 14.74 -0.83 10.02
N ARG A 157 15.85 -1.09 10.70
CA ARG A 157 16.15 -0.60 12.05
C ARG A 157 16.39 0.90 12.06
N ASP A 158 16.98 1.44 11.00
CA ASP A 158 17.20 2.87 10.87
C ASP A 158 15.89 3.62 10.53
N GLY A 159 14.87 2.91 10.04
CA GLY A 159 13.59 3.47 9.63
C GLY A 159 13.71 4.35 8.40
N VAL A 160 14.15 3.77 7.28
CA VAL A 160 14.34 4.43 5.99
C VAL A 160 12.99 4.62 5.28
N LEU A 161 12.75 5.83 4.77
CA LEU A 161 11.50 6.22 4.09
C LEU A 161 11.41 5.65 2.66
N VAL A 162 10.35 4.87 2.41
CA VAL A 162 10.08 4.17 1.14
C VAL A 162 8.62 4.34 0.71
N HIS A 163 8.36 4.29 -0.61
CA HIS A 163 7.03 4.57 -1.17
C HIS A 163 6.30 3.29 -1.63
N ASN A 164 4.99 3.23 -1.38
CA ASN A 164 4.06 2.32 -2.02
C ASN A 164 3.89 2.77 -3.48
N ALA A 165 4.63 2.26 -4.46
CA ALA A 165 4.62 2.84 -5.83
C ALA A 165 3.34 2.58 -6.67
N ASP A 166 2.19 2.42 -6.00
CA ASP A 166 0.91 2.05 -6.58
C ASP A 166 0.09 3.27 -7.03
N LYS A 167 0.65 4.10 -7.93
CA LYS A 167 -0.11 5.24 -8.49
C LYS A 167 -1.33 4.83 -9.32
N CYS A 168 -1.46 3.56 -9.70
CA CYS A 168 -2.62 3.04 -10.41
C CYS A 168 -3.83 2.79 -9.49
N TYR A 169 -3.64 2.78 -8.17
CA TYR A 169 -4.71 2.57 -7.18
C TYR A 169 -5.11 3.85 -6.43
N ASP A 170 -4.35 4.94 -6.58
CA ASP A 170 -4.67 6.27 -6.00
C ASP A 170 -6.13 6.66 -6.24
N ASN A 171 -6.67 6.38 -7.44
CA ASN A 171 -8.06 6.68 -7.78
C ASN A 171 -9.10 5.79 -7.10
N ILE A 172 -8.74 4.58 -6.68
CA ILE A 172 -9.67 3.63 -6.04
C ILE A 172 -9.62 3.83 -4.54
N ILE A 173 -8.43 3.95 -3.96
CA ILE A 173 -8.23 4.18 -2.53
C ILE A 173 -8.79 5.53 -2.10
N GLN A 174 -8.55 6.61 -2.87
CA GLN A 174 -9.16 7.91 -2.58
C GLN A 174 -10.69 7.84 -2.64
N LYS A 175 -11.27 7.11 -3.60
CA LYS A 175 -12.73 6.92 -3.66
C LYS A 175 -13.28 6.12 -2.47
N ILE A 176 -12.52 5.13 -2.00
CA ILE A 176 -12.87 4.38 -0.78
C ILE A 176 -12.85 5.32 0.42
N MET A 177 -11.82 6.17 0.56
CA MET A 177 -11.71 7.16 1.63
C MET A 177 -12.81 8.22 1.56
N ASP A 178 -13.08 8.77 0.37
CA ASP A 178 -14.15 9.75 0.13
C ASP A 178 -15.52 9.16 0.49
N TYR A 179 -15.71 7.86 0.27
CA TYR A 179 -16.94 7.18 0.57
C TYR A 179 -17.07 6.78 2.05
N LEU A 180 -16.06 6.15 2.65
CA LEU A 180 -16.12 5.57 4.00
C LEU A 180 -15.65 6.51 5.12
N GLY A 181 -14.89 7.54 4.78
CA GLY A 181 -14.18 8.37 5.73
C GLY A 181 -12.99 7.66 6.41
N GLU A 182 -12.22 8.43 7.17
CA GLU A 182 -11.07 7.91 7.91
C GLU A 182 -11.48 6.89 9.00
N GLY A 183 -10.58 5.96 9.30
CA GLY A 183 -10.77 4.99 10.39
C GLY A 183 -11.78 3.88 10.09
N PHE A 184 -12.06 3.62 8.80
CA PHE A 184 -12.82 2.45 8.38
C PHE A 184 -12.12 1.15 8.77
N LYS A 185 -12.89 0.08 8.95
CA LYS A 185 -12.40 -1.26 9.31
C LYS A 185 -12.50 -2.18 8.10
N ALA A 186 -11.44 -2.94 7.85
CA ALA A 186 -11.42 -3.99 6.84
C ALA A 186 -11.62 -5.36 7.48
N LYS A 187 -12.39 -6.22 6.84
CA LYS A 187 -12.63 -7.61 7.24
C LYS A 187 -12.63 -8.51 6.02
N LYS A 188 -11.70 -9.47 5.98
CA LYS A 188 -11.74 -10.58 5.02
C LYS A 188 -12.80 -11.58 5.47
N THR A 189 -13.54 -12.19 4.55
CA THR A 189 -14.45 -13.28 4.89
C THR A 189 -14.05 -14.56 4.16
N ASP A 190 -14.24 -15.69 4.83
CA ASP A 190 -13.92 -17.01 4.27
C ASP A 190 -15.11 -17.59 3.47
N HIS A 191 -16.30 -16.95 3.60
CA HIS A 191 -17.55 -17.34 2.96
C HIS A 191 -18.37 -16.09 2.58
N GLY A 192 -18.56 -15.86 1.28
CA GLY A 192 -19.29 -14.70 0.74
C GLY A 192 -18.35 -13.67 0.13
N SER A 193 -18.49 -12.40 0.51
CA SER A 193 -17.65 -11.29 0.07
C SER A 193 -16.17 -11.48 0.41
N ASP A 194 -15.28 -11.26 -0.55
CA ASP A 194 -13.83 -11.38 -0.37
C ASP A 194 -13.30 -10.40 0.67
N LEU A 195 -13.78 -9.16 0.61
CA LEU A 195 -13.36 -8.08 1.48
C LEU A 195 -14.52 -7.16 1.80
N ILE A 196 -14.64 -6.80 3.07
CA ILE A 196 -15.65 -5.87 3.56
C ILE A 196 -14.94 -4.71 4.24
N LEU A 197 -15.15 -3.49 3.75
CA LEU A 197 -14.69 -2.25 4.35
C LEU A 197 -15.87 -1.53 4.99
N THR A 198 -15.81 -1.18 6.26
CA THR A 198 -16.94 -0.57 7.00
C THR A 198 -16.51 0.74 7.64
N SER A 199 -17.26 1.82 7.45
CA SER A 199 -16.97 3.12 8.06
C SER A 199 -16.92 3.04 9.59
N LYS A 200 -16.20 3.97 10.22
CA LYS A 200 -16.03 4.01 11.68
C LYS A 200 -17.36 4.05 12.44
N ASP A 201 -18.34 4.79 11.91
CA ASP A 201 -19.69 4.95 12.45
C ASP A 201 -20.66 3.82 12.03
N LYS A 202 -20.19 2.86 11.23
CA LYS A 202 -20.94 1.73 10.65
C LYS A 202 -22.07 2.14 9.68
N SER A 203 -22.16 3.42 9.31
CA SER A 203 -23.20 3.91 8.40
C SER A 203 -22.93 3.56 6.94
N LYS A 204 -21.72 3.15 6.58
CA LYS A 204 -21.34 2.80 5.20
C LYS A 204 -20.49 1.54 5.14
N GLN A 205 -20.62 0.82 4.03
CA GLN A 205 -19.83 -0.36 3.73
C GLN A 205 -19.48 -0.44 2.25
N ILE A 206 -18.30 -0.96 1.94
CA ILE A 206 -17.93 -1.44 0.62
C ILE A 206 -17.69 -2.94 0.71
N ARG A 207 -18.34 -3.75 -0.12
CA ARG A 207 -18.09 -5.19 -0.22
C ARG A 207 -17.54 -5.55 -1.58
N PHE A 208 -16.46 -6.33 -1.61
CA PHE A 208 -15.86 -6.85 -2.81
C PHE A 208 -16.31 -8.30 -2.97
N ASP A 209 -17.12 -8.56 -3.99
CA ASP A 209 -17.72 -9.86 -4.31
C ASP A 209 -17.11 -10.35 -5.63
N ILE A 210 -15.81 -10.67 -5.62
CA ILE A 210 -15.00 -10.94 -6.81
C ILE A 210 -14.85 -12.45 -7.06
N SER A 211 -14.49 -13.22 -6.04
CA SER A 211 -14.24 -14.67 -6.16
C SER A 211 -15.49 -15.52 -5.97
N ASN A 212 -16.49 -14.99 -5.28
CA ASN A 212 -17.73 -15.70 -4.98
C ASN A 212 -18.93 -14.73 -5.01
N PRO A 213 -19.28 -14.20 -6.19
CA PRO A 213 -20.38 -13.26 -6.32
C PRO A 213 -21.71 -13.93 -5.96
N HIS A 214 -22.59 -13.21 -5.27
CA HIS A 214 -23.98 -13.64 -5.03
C HIS A 214 -24.87 -13.55 -6.30
N GLY A 215 -24.27 -13.68 -7.51
CA GLY A 215 -24.85 -13.48 -8.84
C GLY A 215 -23.94 -13.97 -9.97
N LEU A 216 -24.20 -13.56 -11.22
CA LEU A 216 -23.50 -14.07 -12.42
C LEU A 216 -22.10 -13.48 -12.65
N ASP A 217 -21.78 -12.31 -12.10
CA ASP A 217 -20.53 -11.60 -12.37
C ASP A 217 -19.88 -11.05 -11.08
N PRO A 218 -18.52 -11.03 -11.02
CA PRO A 218 -17.77 -10.30 -10.01
C PRO A 218 -18.24 -8.85 -9.90
N HIS A 219 -18.45 -8.33 -8.68
CA HIS A 219 -18.89 -6.95 -8.48
C HIS A 219 -18.44 -6.37 -7.14
N VAL A 220 -18.61 -5.07 -6.99
CA VAL A 220 -18.35 -4.33 -5.74
C VAL A 220 -19.61 -3.60 -5.30
N ASN A 221 -20.03 -3.80 -4.07
CA ASN A 221 -21.18 -3.13 -3.47
C ASN A 221 -20.74 -1.89 -2.69
N PHE A 222 -21.48 -0.80 -2.86
CA PHE A 222 -21.41 0.40 -2.03
C PHE A 222 -22.74 0.55 -1.29
N GLU A 223 -22.70 0.44 0.02
CA GLU A 223 -23.89 0.37 0.86
C GLU A 223 -23.93 1.46 1.90
N THR A 224 -25.13 2.02 2.09
CA THR A 224 -25.44 2.96 3.18
C THR A 224 -26.44 2.33 4.13
N PHE A 225 -26.28 2.57 5.43
CA PHE A 225 -27.10 2.05 6.51
C PHE A 225 -27.61 3.17 7.42
N LYS A 226 -28.77 2.94 8.03
CA LYS A 226 -29.30 3.75 9.14
C LYS A 226 -29.65 2.86 10.34
N PRO A 227 -29.51 3.36 11.58
CA PRO A 227 -29.97 2.63 12.76
C PRO A 227 -31.47 2.32 12.67
N LYS A 228 -31.89 1.12 13.09
CA LYS A 228 -33.33 0.77 13.12
C LYS A 228 -34.07 1.44 14.27
N ASN A 229 -33.39 1.70 15.40
CA ASN A 229 -33.90 2.41 16.58
C ASN A 229 -35.33 2.00 17.00
N ARG A 230 -35.67 0.70 16.94
CA ARG A 230 -37.04 0.26 17.27
C ARG A 230 -37.35 0.33 18.77
N TYR A 231 -36.31 0.27 19.60
CA TYR A 231 -36.38 0.38 21.06
C TYR A 231 -35.03 0.87 21.60
N PRO A 232 -34.98 1.41 22.83
CA PRO A 232 -33.72 1.80 23.46
C PRO A 232 -32.71 0.64 23.48
N GLY A 233 -31.51 0.88 22.96
CA GLY A 233 -30.46 -0.14 22.86
C GLY A 233 -30.52 -1.03 21.60
N ASP A 234 -31.45 -0.80 20.65
CA ASP A 234 -31.46 -1.52 19.36
C ASP A 234 -30.23 -1.14 18.53
N ASP A 235 -29.25 -2.05 18.46
CA ASP A 235 -27.99 -1.88 17.74
C ASP A 235 -28.05 -2.34 16.28
N ARG A 236 -29.23 -2.76 15.81
CA ARG A 236 -29.40 -3.26 14.45
C ARG A 236 -29.47 -2.12 13.45
N TRP A 237 -28.84 -2.37 12.31
CA TRP A 237 -28.81 -1.46 11.18
C TRP A 237 -29.78 -1.93 10.10
N LYS A 238 -30.35 -0.97 9.36
CA LYS A 238 -31.13 -1.21 8.14
C LYS A 238 -30.34 -0.64 6.97
N ARG A 239 -30.04 -1.47 5.97
CA ARG A 239 -29.50 -1.02 4.71
C ARG A 239 -30.53 -0.14 3.99
N THR A 240 -30.12 1.04 3.58
CA THR A 240 -30.95 2.01 2.86
C THR A 240 -30.55 2.17 1.41
N GLU A 241 -29.29 1.88 1.07
CA GLU A 241 -28.76 1.93 -0.30
C GLU A 241 -27.82 0.74 -0.52
N ASP A 242 -27.79 0.23 -1.76
CA ASP A 242 -26.99 -0.93 -2.17
C ASP A 242 -26.66 -0.83 -3.66
N LEU A 243 -25.60 -0.07 -3.99
CA LEU A 243 -25.16 0.15 -5.36
C LEU A 243 -24.15 -0.92 -5.77
N HIS A 244 -24.47 -1.65 -6.83
CA HIS A 244 -23.60 -2.69 -7.38
C HIS A 244 -22.81 -2.14 -8.56
N ILE A 245 -21.48 -2.19 -8.49
CA ILE A 245 -20.57 -1.80 -9.56
C ILE A 245 -19.93 -3.05 -10.14
N TYR A 246 -20.23 -3.32 -11.40
CA TYR A 246 -19.64 -4.43 -12.14
C TYR A 246 -18.39 -3.94 -12.88
N PRO A 247 -17.26 -4.65 -12.82
CA PRO A 247 -16.13 -4.41 -13.71
C PRO A 247 -16.64 -4.51 -15.16
N LYS A 248 -16.38 -3.50 -15.98
CA LYS A 248 -16.69 -3.61 -17.41
C LYS A 248 -15.73 -4.62 -18.03
N ASN A 249 -16.26 -5.67 -18.65
CA ASN A 249 -15.51 -6.47 -19.60
C ASN A 249 -15.31 -5.59 -20.85
N GLU A 250 -14.09 -5.11 -21.06
CA GLU A 250 -13.67 -4.57 -22.37
C GLU A 250 -13.44 -5.72 -23.36
#